data_AF-A0A8J3HMU4-F1
#
_entry.id   AF-A0A8J3HMU4-F1
#
_cell.length_a   1.000
_cell.length_b   1.000
_cell.length_c   1.000
_cell.angle_alpha   90.00
_cell.angle_beta   90.00
_cell.angle_gamma   90.00
#
_symmetry.space_group_name_H-M   'P 1'
#
loop_
_entity.id
_entity.type
_entity.pdbx_description
1 polymer ?
#
loop_
_entity_poly.entity_id
_entity_poly.type
_entity_poly.pdbx_seq_one_letter_code
_entity_poly.pdbx_strand_id
1 'polypeptide(L)'
;MPESPSTTEQAAEPVVRAQSAKPVLDPAGSRIGLIVAGLIVALVVGFTLGKLLGPPSSPTEGATTGAPAPTGSAAPGAHVHSPLASAGSEVGGLSISSGGYTLVPATTTFDKPGTRQLSFVIRAGDGSAATNFAVVHDKPLHLVVVRRDLTGYQHLHPVMAADGTWSVTADLDKPGLWRAYADFTAVDKAGIQTAVALGTDLTVAGDYAPKALPAAAQQTETGGYTVAYQGATMIGASQPMLFTVTRDGKPVTMQPYLGSFGHLVVLRDLDLGYVHVHPEPALVNGGVKFWLSAPSAGTYRMYFDFQADGKVHTAEFTLVVPAPGQ
;
A
#
# COMPACT_ATOMS: atom_id res chain seq x y z
N MET A 1 35.43 91.08 -15.19
CA MET A 1 34.56 92.14 -14.61
C MET A 1 33.49 92.45 -15.65
N PRO A 2 32.22 92.73 -15.28
CA PRO A 2 31.58 92.72 -13.96
C PRO A 2 30.35 91.74 -13.90
N GLU A 3 30.12 91.08 -12.77
CA GLU A 3 29.12 91.36 -11.71
C GLU A 3 27.71 90.81 -11.94
N SER A 4 27.23 90.11 -10.91
CA SER A 4 25.86 89.63 -10.68
C SER A 4 24.87 90.80 -10.51
N PRO A 5 23.56 90.49 -10.48
CA PRO A 5 22.95 90.46 -9.15
C PRO A 5 21.95 89.31 -8.94
N SER A 6 21.83 88.94 -7.66
CA SER A 6 20.83 88.05 -7.08
C SER A 6 19.49 88.77 -6.91
N THR A 7 18.38 88.08 -7.20
CA THR A 7 17.08 88.37 -6.56
C THR A 7 16.33 87.06 -6.33
N THR A 8 16.00 86.82 -5.07
CA THR A 8 15.12 85.75 -4.57
C THR A 8 13.66 86.13 -4.84
N GLU A 9 12.85 85.24 -5.41
CA GLU A 9 11.40 85.30 -5.21
C GLU A 9 10.79 83.89 -5.14
N GLN A 10 9.76 83.81 -4.33
CA GLN A 10 9.24 82.67 -3.59
C GLN A 10 8.11 81.97 -4.35
N ALA A 11 7.90 80.71 -4.00
CA ALA A 11 7.03 79.70 -4.62
C ALA A 11 5.61 80.14 -5.02
N ALA A 12 5.15 79.60 -6.15
CA ALA A 12 3.74 79.36 -6.46
C ALA A 12 3.57 77.91 -6.98
N GLU A 13 2.82 77.09 -6.24
CA GLU A 13 2.44 75.72 -6.64
C GLU A 13 1.42 75.74 -7.79
N PRO A 14 1.52 74.86 -8.80
CA PRO A 14 0.41 74.59 -9.69
C PRO A 14 -0.53 73.52 -9.09
N VAL A 15 -1.77 73.92 -8.89
CA VAL A 15 -2.92 73.08 -8.51
C VAL A 15 -3.14 71.99 -9.57
N VAL A 16 -2.93 70.72 -9.19
CA VAL A 16 -3.31 69.56 -10.02
C VAL A 16 -4.81 69.32 -9.88
N ARG A 17 -5.56 69.61 -10.96
CA ARG A 17 -6.98 69.31 -11.06
C ARG A 17 -7.15 67.80 -11.32
N ALA A 18 -7.54 67.04 -10.29
CA ALA A 18 -7.87 65.63 -10.44
C ALA A 18 -9.12 65.45 -11.33
N GLN A 19 -8.99 64.72 -12.43
CA GLN A 19 -10.13 64.21 -13.19
C GLN A 19 -10.73 63.02 -12.44
N SER A 20 -12.00 63.11 -12.04
CA SER A 20 -12.76 61.98 -11.51
C SER A 20 -13.02 60.95 -12.62
N ALA A 21 -12.28 59.85 -12.62
CA ALA A 21 -12.65 58.65 -13.37
C ALA A 21 -13.72 57.87 -12.57
N LYS A 22 -14.89 57.65 -13.17
CA LYS A 22 -15.91 56.74 -12.62
C LYS A 22 -15.37 55.30 -12.66
N PRO A 23 -15.60 54.47 -11.63
CA PRO A 23 -15.18 53.07 -11.66
C PRO A 23 -15.98 52.33 -12.73
N VAL A 24 -15.28 51.78 -13.72
CA VAL A 24 -15.85 50.78 -14.64
C VAL A 24 -15.86 49.46 -13.88
N LEU A 25 -17.05 48.96 -13.55
CA LEU A 25 -17.22 47.64 -12.96
C LEU A 25 -16.83 46.58 -13.98
N ASP A 26 -15.79 45.82 -13.67
CA ASP A 26 -15.28 44.73 -14.49
C ASP A 26 -16.26 43.53 -14.45
N PRO A 27 -16.93 43.18 -15.57
CA PRO A 27 -17.97 42.15 -15.59
C PRO A 27 -17.46 40.74 -15.27
N ALA A 28 -16.15 40.50 -15.32
CA ALA A 28 -15.55 39.21 -14.96
C ALA A 28 -15.51 39.00 -13.44
N GLY A 29 -15.21 40.04 -12.65
CA GLY A 29 -15.16 39.95 -11.18
C GLY A 29 -16.54 39.69 -10.56
N SER A 30 -17.59 40.25 -11.15
CA SER A 30 -18.96 40.08 -10.67
C SER A 30 -19.51 38.67 -10.92
N ARG A 31 -19.04 37.97 -11.96
CA ARG A 31 -19.43 36.59 -12.26
C ARG A 31 -18.77 35.59 -11.31
N ILE A 32 -17.51 35.81 -10.95
CA ILE A 32 -16.79 34.98 -9.97
C ILE A 32 -17.41 35.15 -8.57
N GLY A 33 -17.75 36.39 -8.18
CA GLY A 33 -18.44 36.66 -6.92
C GLY A 33 -19.77 35.92 -6.78
N LEU A 34 -20.56 35.85 -7.85
CA LEU A 34 -21.84 35.14 -7.86
C LEU A 34 -21.68 33.62 -7.78
N ILE A 35 -20.67 33.05 -8.45
CA ILE A 35 -20.39 31.61 -8.40
C ILE A 35 -19.94 31.19 -6.99
N VAL A 36 -19.04 31.97 -6.38
CA VAL A 36 -18.53 31.67 -5.02
C VAL A 36 -19.66 31.82 -4.00
N ALA A 37 -20.49 32.86 -4.09
CA ALA A 37 -21.65 33.03 -3.22
C ALA A 37 -22.66 31.87 -3.37
N GLY A 38 -22.94 31.42 -4.61
CA GLY A 38 -23.81 30.28 -4.87
C GLY A 38 -23.30 28.97 -4.27
N LEU A 39 -21.99 28.71 -4.36
CA LEU A 39 -21.34 27.54 -3.77
C LEU A 39 -21.42 27.53 -2.25
N ILE A 40 -21.21 28.68 -1.60
CA ILE A 40 -21.32 28.81 -0.14
C ILE A 40 -22.76 28.53 0.32
N VAL A 41 -23.75 29.08 -0.38
CA VAL A 41 -25.17 28.83 -0.07
C VAL A 41 -25.51 27.35 -0.24
N ALA A 42 -25.06 26.70 -1.32
CA ALA A 42 -25.31 25.28 -1.55
C ALA A 42 -24.70 24.40 -0.45
N LEU A 43 -23.48 24.71 0.00
CA LEU A 43 -22.80 23.98 1.09
C LEU A 43 -23.52 24.15 2.44
N VAL A 44 -23.97 25.37 2.76
CA VAL A 44 -24.70 25.62 4.02
C VAL A 44 -26.06 24.94 4.02
N VAL A 45 -26.78 24.97 2.88
CA VAL A 45 -28.07 24.27 2.74
C VAL A 45 -27.89 22.75 2.82
N GLY A 46 -26.88 22.19 2.14
CA GLY A 46 -26.58 20.76 2.21
C GLY A 46 -26.21 20.29 3.63
N PHE A 47 -25.39 21.08 4.34
CA PHE A 47 -24.97 20.75 5.71
C PHE A 47 -26.12 20.81 6.72
N THR A 48 -27.01 21.79 6.58
CA THR A 48 -28.19 21.92 7.45
C THR A 48 -29.23 20.83 7.18
N LEU A 49 -29.45 20.46 5.92
CA LEU A 49 -30.32 19.34 5.55
C LEU A 49 -29.78 18.00 6.04
N GLY A 50 -28.46 17.79 5.96
CA GLY A 50 -27.79 16.58 6.47
C GLY A 50 -27.92 16.40 7.98
N LYS A 51 -27.95 17.50 8.75
CA LYS A 51 -28.19 17.43 10.21
C LYS A 51 -29.65 17.17 10.57
N LEU A 52 -30.61 17.56 9.73
CA LEU A 52 -32.03 17.36 9.99
C LEU A 52 -32.49 15.92 9.68
N LEU A 53 -31.84 15.28 8.70
CA LEU A 53 -32.19 13.93 8.25
C LEU A 53 -31.55 12.81 9.08
N GLY A 54 -30.47 13.10 9.81
CA GLY A 54 -29.74 12.12 10.62
C GLY A 54 -29.12 10.98 9.78
N PRO A 55 -28.17 10.22 10.33
CA PRO A 55 -27.68 9.01 9.66
C PRO A 55 -28.81 7.94 9.61
N PRO A 56 -28.91 7.14 8.54
CA PRO A 56 -29.89 6.07 8.47
C PRO A 56 -29.60 5.03 9.56
N SER A 57 -30.62 4.71 10.35
CA SER A 57 -30.57 3.70 11.39
C SER A 57 -30.27 2.32 10.79
N SER A 58 -29.23 1.64 11.28
CA SER A 58 -28.98 0.23 10.97
C SER A 58 -30.11 -0.65 11.58
N PRO A 59 -30.56 -1.72 10.90
CA PRO A 59 -31.56 -2.62 11.47
C PRO A 59 -30.97 -3.38 12.66
N THR A 60 -31.61 -3.26 13.81
CA THR A 60 -31.37 -4.10 14.99
C THR A 60 -31.94 -5.50 14.72
N GLU A 61 -31.09 -6.48 14.42
CA GLU A 61 -31.50 -7.89 14.46
C GLU A 61 -31.59 -8.38 15.91
N GLY A 62 -32.71 -9.03 16.20
CA GLY A 62 -33.17 -9.36 17.52
C GLY A 62 -32.37 -10.47 18.21
N ALA A 63 -32.23 -10.30 19.53
CA ALA A 63 -31.78 -11.33 20.43
C ALA A 63 -32.73 -12.54 20.39
N THR A 64 -32.17 -13.72 20.09
CA THR A 64 -32.79 -15.00 20.42
C THR A 64 -31.85 -15.80 21.31
N THR A 65 -32.42 -16.29 22.41
CA THR A 65 -31.81 -17.09 23.47
C THR A 65 -31.68 -18.56 23.04
N GLY A 66 -30.53 -19.21 23.31
CA GLY A 66 -30.45 -20.68 23.22
C GLY A 66 -29.08 -21.34 23.41
N ALA A 67 -28.84 -21.83 24.64
CA ALA A 67 -28.06 -23.02 25.06
C ALA A 67 -26.51 -23.10 24.91
N PRO A 68 -25.81 -23.77 25.86
CA PRO A 68 -24.35 -23.68 26.02
C PRO A 68 -23.58 -24.70 25.17
N ALA A 69 -22.41 -24.27 24.65
CA ALA A 69 -21.44 -25.11 23.95
C ALA A 69 -20.33 -25.61 24.90
N PRO A 70 -19.71 -26.77 24.64
CA PRO A 70 -18.84 -27.46 25.58
C PRO A 70 -17.44 -26.83 25.65
N THR A 71 -16.85 -26.89 26.84
CA THR A 71 -15.45 -26.52 27.11
C THR A 71 -14.49 -27.52 26.45
N GLY A 72 -13.85 -27.10 25.36
CA GLY A 72 -12.69 -27.77 24.77
C GLY A 72 -11.50 -26.82 24.76
N SER A 73 -10.42 -27.21 25.44
CA SER A 73 -9.18 -26.43 25.59
C SER A 73 -8.60 -25.97 24.26
N ALA A 74 -8.40 -24.65 24.11
CA ALA A 74 -7.70 -24.04 23.00
C ALA A 74 -6.19 -24.23 23.14
N ALA A 75 -5.56 -24.68 22.05
CA ALA A 75 -4.11 -24.60 21.87
C ALA A 75 -3.70 -23.15 21.52
N PRO A 76 -2.54 -22.65 21.98
CA PRO A 76 -2.08 -21.30 21.64
C PRO A 76 -1.49 -21.30 20.22
N GLY A 77 -2.03 -20.49 19.30
CA GLY A 77 -1.37 -20.24 18.00
C GLY A 77 -2.19 -19.69 16.82
N ALA A 78 -3.52 -19.66 16.86
CA ALA A 78 -4.31 -19.13 15.75
C ALA A 78 -4.71 -17.67 16.00
N HIS A 79 -4.03 -16.73 15.33
CA HIS A 79 -4.51 -15.35 15.23
C HIS A 79 -5.69 -15.32 14.24
N VAL A 80 -6.86 -15.01 14.77
CA VAL A 80 -8.09 -14.88 13.99
C VAL A 80 -8.12 -13.46 13.44
N HIS A 81 -7.92 -13.29 12.13
CA HIS A 81 -8.27 -12.03 11.48
C HIS A 81 -9.79 -11.87 11.59
N SER A 82 -10.22 -10.80 12.27
CA SER A 82 -11.64 -10.52 12.51
C SER A 82 -12.41 -10.49 11.18
N PRO A 83 -13.55 -11.20 11.03
CA PRO A 83 -14.30 -11.27 9.78
C PRO A 83 -15.15 -10.01 9.52
N LEU A 84 -14.79 -8.87 10.11
CA LEU A 84 -15.54 -7.62 10.01
C LEU A 84 -14.72 -6.50 9.35
N ALA A 85 -14.06 -6.82 8.24
CA ALA A 85 -13.71 -5.83 7.23
C ALA A 85 -14.62 -6.10 6.03
N SER A 86 -15.32 -5.05 5.58
CA SER A 86 -16.15 -5.07 4.37
C SER A 86 -15.38 -5.75 3.22
N ALA A 87 -16.05 -6.61 2.46
CA ALA A 87 -15.51 -7.34 1.31
C ALA A 87 -15.19 -6.42 0.11
N GLY A 88 -14.44 -5.35 0.34
CA GLY A 88 -13.72 -4.61 -0.68
C GLY A 88 -12.32 -5.19 -0.81
N SER A 89 -11.86 -5.45 -2.04
CA SER A 89 -10.46 -5.78 -2.29
C SER A 89 -9.62 -4.52 -2.00
N GLU A 90 -9.07 -4.42 -0.80
CA GLU A 90 -8.17 -3.33 -0.45
C GLU A 90 -6.82 -3.56 -1.11
N VAL A 91 -6.44 -2.61 -1.99
CA VAL A 91 -5.09 -2.52 -2.54
C VAL A 91 -4.24 -1.74 -1.55
N GLY A 92 -3.32 -2.44 -0.89
CA GLY A 92 -2.38 -1.87 0.07
C GLY A 92 -1.14 -1.28 -0.59
N GLY A 93 -0.30 -0.65 0.22
CA GLY A 93 1.08 -0.39 -0.16
C GLY A 93 1.29 0.65 -1.26
N LEU A 94 0.26 1.42 -1.65
CA LEU A 94 0.37 2.51 -2.61
C LEU A 94 0.77 3.85 -1.97
N SER A 95 0.51 4.02 -0.68
CA SER A 95 0.83 5.22 0.09
C SER A 95 1.93 4.95 1.12
N ILE A 96 2.75 5.97 1.39
CA ILE A 96 3.75 5.96 2.46
C ILE A 96 3.10 6.05 3.85
N SER A 97 1.85 6.51 3.91
CA SER A 97 1.05 6.64 5.13
C SER A 97 -0.34 6.03 4.95
N SER A 98 -0.76 5.22 5.93
CA SER A 98 -2.09 4.59 5.99
C SER A 98 -2.37 4.11 7.41
N GLY A 99 -3.64 3.98 7.80
CA GLY A 99 -4.03 3.45 9.11
C GLY A 99 -3.48 4.23 10.32
N GLY A 100 -3.11 5.51 10.14
CA GLY A 100 -2.46 6.32 11.18
C GLY A 100 -0.97 6.06 11.34
N TYR A 101 -0.34 5.29 10.44
CA TYR A 101 1.08 5.01 10.44
C TYR A 101 1.77 5.59 9.20
N THR A 102 3.06 5.91 9.33
CA THR A 102 3.89 6.42 8.23
C THR A 102 5.23 5.70 8.20
N LEU A 103 5.61 5.19 7.03
CA LEU A 103 6.93 4.62 6.78
C LEU A 103 7.93 5.74 6.54
N VAL A 104 8.99 5.83 7.33
CA VAL A 104 10.04 6.85 7.17
C VAL A 104 11.39 6.19 6.91
N PRO A 105 11.77 6.02 5.63
CA PRO A 105 13.09 5.51 5.25
C PRO A 105 14.20 6.52 5.56
N ALA A 106 15.35 6.03 6.00
CA ALA A 106 16.54 6.85 6.22
C ALA A 106 17.19 7.32 4.90
N THR A 107 17.07 6.51 3.85
CA THR A 107 17.59 6.80 2.51
C THR A 107 16.70 6.13 1.47
N THR A 108 16.43 6.84 0.38
CA THR A 108 15.64 6.34 -0.75
C THR A 108 16.38 6.40 -2.08
N THR A 109 17.59 6.96 -2.11
CA THR A 109 18.38 7.11 -3.34
C THR A 109 19.75 6.47 -3.16
N PHE A 110 20.18 5.72 -4.17
CA PHE A 110 21.45 5.01 -4.20
C PHE A 110 22.18 5.36 -5.50
N ASP A 111 23.46 5.70 -5.39
CA ASP A 111 24.32 6.22 -6.46
C ASP A 111 24.72 5.16 -7.50
N LYS A 112 24.63 3.89 -7.14
CA LYS A 112 24.94 2.75 -8.00
C LYS A 112 24.23 1.49 -7.49
N PRO A 113 24.20 0.40 -8.28
CA PRO A 113 23.68 -0.87 -7.82
C PRO A 113 24.53 -1.57 -6.74
N GLY A 114 23.92 -2.53 -6.05
CA GLY A 114 24.56 -3.48 -5.16
C GLY A 114 23.79 -3.70 -3.86
N THR A 115 24.37 -4.49 -2.96
CA THR A 115 23.80 -4.77 -1.64
C THR A 115 23.77 -3.53 -0.77
N ARG A 116 22.61 -3.23 -0.16
CA ARG A 116 22.38 -2.04 0.68
C ARG A 116 21.80 -2.45 2.02
N GLN A 117 22.23 -1.74 3.06
CA GLN A 117 21.53 -1.75 4.34
C GLN A 117 20.36 -0.78 4.25
N LEU A 118 19.14 -1.29 4.23
CA LEU A 118 17.93 -0.47 4.35
C LEU A 118 17.65 -0.24 5.83
N SER A 119 17.28 0.99 6.17
CA SER A 119 16.85 1.37 7.52
C SER A 119 15.69 2.35 7.45
N PHE A 120 14.73 2.19 8.35
CA PHE A 120 13.51 2.98 8.41
C PHE A 120 12.87 2.94 9.80
N VAL A 121 11.95 3.86 10.06
CA VAL A 121 11.09 3.88 11.25
C VAL A 121 9.64 3.89 10.80
N ILE A 122 8.78 3.15 11.49
CA ILE A 122 7.32 3.31 11.37
C ILE A 122 6.87 4.33 12.43
N ARG A 123 6.32 5.47 12.01
CA ARG A 123 5.78 6.47 12.93
C ARG A 123 4.28 6.31 13.10
N ALA A 124 3.79 6.43 14.33
CA ALA A 124 2.37 6.54 14.62
C ALA A 124 1.85 7.97 14.37
N GLY A 125 0.54 8.18 14.48
CA GLY A 125 -0.11 9.46 14.18
C GLY A 125 0.32 10.62 15.10
N ASP A 126 0.86 10.32 16.27
CA ASP A 126 1.46 11.31 17.19
C ASP A 126 2.93 11.62 16.87
N GLY A 127 3.48 11.02 15.81
CA GLY A 127 4.87 11.18 15.38
C GLY A 127 5.89 10.32 16.12
N SER A 128 5.48 9.60 17.17
CA SER A 128 6.35 8.67 17.89
C SER A 128 6.68 7.44 17.05
N ALA A 129 7.82 6.79 17.34
CA ALA A 129 8.15 5.51 16.73
C ALA A 129 7.21 4.42 17.27
N ALA A 130 6.52 3.73 16.37
CA ALA A 130 5.77 2.53 16.70
C ALA A 130 6.76 1.39 17.01
N THR A 131 6.61 0.76 18.17
CA THR A 131 7.48 -0.33 18.65
C THR A 131 6.71 -1.57 19.10
N ASN A 132 5.38 -1.57 18.97
CA ASN A 132 4.54 -2.70 19.35
C ASN A 132 3.83 -3.27 18.12
N PHE A 133 4.21 -4.49 17.76
CA PHE A 133 3.76 -5.18 16.55
C PHE A 133 3.38 -6.61 16.90
N ALA A 134 2.29 -7.10 16.34
CA ALA A 134 1.93 -8.51 16.43
C ALA A 134 2.86 -9.33 15.53
N VAL A 135 3.19 -10.54 15.98
CA VAL A 135 3.96 -11.49 15.18
C VAL A 135 3.01 -12.25 14.27
N VAL A 136 3.16 -12.06 12.96
CA VAL A 136 2.38 -12.72 11.91
C VAL A 136 3.36 -13.42 10.97
N HIS A 137 3.18 -14.73 10.76
CA HIS A 137 4.17 -15.57 10.07
C HIS A 137 5.58 -15.46 10.68
N ASP A 138 5.68 -15.71 11.99
CA ASP A 138 6.92 -15.69 12.80
C ASP A 138 7.75 -14.39 12.74
N LYS A 139 7.20 -13.31 12.16
CA LYS A 139 7.86 -12.02 12.05
C LYS A 139 6.92 -10.88 12.42
N PRO A 140 7.45 -9.81 13.05
CA PRO A 140 6.65 -8.62 13.34
C PRO A 140 6.43 -7.73 12.12
N LEU A 141 7.26 -7.87 11.08
CA LEU A 141 7.18 -7.08 9.85
C LEU A 141 7.78 -7.87 8.68
N HIS A 142 7.07 -7.84 7.56
CA HIS A 142 7.54 -8.34 6.27
C HIS A 142 7.88 -7.14 5.38
N LEU A 143 9.07 -7.16 4.78
CA LEU A 143 9.51 -6.13 3.84
C LEU A 143 9.63 -6.73 2.45
N VAL A 144 8.72 -6.37 1.56
CA VAL A 144 8.82 -6.74 0.14
C VAL A 144 9.56 -5.64 -0.60
N VAL A 145 10.56 -5.99 -1.40
CA VAL A 145 11.29 -5.05 -2.26
C VAL A 145 11.26 -5.59 -3.69
N VAL A 146 10.82 -4.78 -4.65
CA VAL A 146 10.63 -5.21 -6.04
C VAL A 146 10.95 -4.08 -7.01
N ARG A 147 11.47 -4.37 -8.20
CA ARG A 147 11.63 -3.35 -9.24
C ARG A 147 10.29 -2.93 -9.81
N ARG A 148 10.24 -1.73 -10.37
CA ARG A 148 9.03 -1.14 -10.95
C ARG A 148 8.49 -1.90 -12.16
N ASP A 149 9.35 -2.68 -12.82
CA ASP A 149 9.02 -3.61 -13.90
C ASP A 149 8.68 -5.03 -13.39
N LEU A 150 8.45 -5.19 -12.07
CA LEU A 150 8.09 -6.46 -11.42
C LEU A 150 9.14 -7.56 -11.62
N THR A 151 10.40 -7.16 -11.75
CA THR A 151 11.56 -8.07 -11.66
C THR A 151 12.34 -7.81 -10.38
N GLY A 152 13.27 -8.69 -10.01
CA GLY A 152 14.11 -8.48 -8.83
C GLY A 152 13.32 -8.39 -7.53
N TYR A 153 12.42 -9.35 -7.29
CA TYR A 153 11.65 -9.44 -6.06
C TYR A 153 12.49 -9.98 -4.90
N GLN A 154 12.25 -9.45 -3.70
CA GLN A 154 12.79 -9.93 -2.44
C GLN A 154 11.73 -9.88 -1.35
N HIS A 155 11.66 -10.93 -0.55
CA HIS A 155 10.85 -11.02 0.66
C HIS A 155 11.78 -11.05 1.87
N LEU A 156 11.87 -9.93 2.58
CA LEU A 156 12.86 -9.68 3.61
C LEU A 156 12.19 -9.54 4.97
N HIS A 157 12.95 -9.80 6.04
CA HIS A 157 12.45 -9.74 7.41
C HIS A 157 13.36 -8.84 8.24
N PRO A 158 13.07 -7.52 8.30
CA PRO A 158 13.86 -6.58 9.06
C PRO A 158 13.83 -6.87 10.56
N VAL A 159 14.89 -6.46 11.26
CA VAL A 159 14.98 -6.51 12.72
C VAL A 159 14.83 -5.11 13.27
N MET A 160 14.03 -4.96 14.33
CA MET A 160 13.82 -3.70 15.02
C MET A 160 14.77 -3.55 16.21
N ALA A 161 15.44 -2.40 16.31
CA ALA A 161 16.15 -1.99 17.51
C ALA A 161 15.18 -1.40 18.56
N ALA A 162 15.67 -1.23 19.79
CA ALA A 162 14.84 -0.75 20.90
C ALA A 162 14.25 0.67 20.70
N ASP A 163 14.87 1.47 19.83
CA ASP A 163 14.42 2.83 19.48
C ASP A 163 13.35 2.85 18.37
N GLY A 164 12.95 1.69 17.85
CA GLY A 164 11.99 1.56 16.75
C GLY A 164 12.60 1.61 15.35
N THR A 165 13.94 1.69 15.25
CA THR A 165 14.64 1.63 13.96
C THR A 165 14.66 0.20 13.44
N TRP A 166 14.11 -0.01 12.25
CA TRP A 166 14.19 -1.27 11.52
C TRP A 166 15.42 -1.29 10.62
N SER A 167 16.00 -2.47 10.42
CA SER A 167 17.16 -2.67 9.57
C SER A 167 17.12 -4.02 8.84
N VAL A 168 17.45 -4.02 7.55
CA VAL A 168 17.63 -5.24 6.75
C VAL A 168 18.63 -5.03 5.63
N THR A 169 19.33 -6.09 5.24
CA THR A 169 20.16 -6.10 4.03
C THR A 169 19.28 -6.46 2.83
N ALA A 170 19.27 -5.62 1.81
CA ALA A 170 18.55 -5.84 0.55
C ALA A 170 19.54 -5.78 -0.63
N ASP A 171 19.30 -6.61 -1.64
CA ASP A 171 20.07 -6.59 -2.87
C ASP A 171 19.44 -5.65 -3.89
N LEU A 172 20.06 -4.50 -4.12
CA LEU A 172 19.63 -3.52 -5.12
C LEU A 172 20.62 -3.53 -6.30
N ASP A 173 20.92 -4.72 -6.81
CA ASP A 173 21.98 -5.02 -7.80
C ASP A 173 21.68 -4.54 -9.23
N LYS A 174 20.49 -3.99 -9.48
CA LYS A 174 20.10 -3.39 -10.77
C LYS A 174 19.69 -1.92 -10.63
N PRO A 175 20.04 -1.07 -11.63
CA PRO A 175 19.55 0.29 -11.68
C PRO A 175 18.03 0.33 -11.95
N GLY A 176 17.43 1.45 -11.57
CA GLY A 176 16.03 1.76 -11.82
C GLY A 176 15.24 2.12 -10.57
N LEU A 177 13.92 2.19 -10.76
CA LEU A 177 12.96 2.40 -9.69
C LEU A 177 12.60 1.07 -9.05
N TRP A 178 12.60 1.08 -7.72
CA TRP A 178 12.19 -0.02 -6.87
C TRP A 178 11.07 0.47 -5.96
N ARG A 179 10.24 -0.45 -5.50
CA ARG A 179 9.24 -0.20 -4.47
C ARG A 179 9.51 -1.10 -3.29
N ALA A 180 9.50 -0.52 -2.09
CA ALA A 180 9.53 -1.25 -0.84
C ALA A 180 8.16 -1.17 -0.18
N TYR A 181 7.69 -2.29 0.37
CA TYR A 181 6.45 -2.40 1.13
C TYR A 181 6.78 -2.88 2.53
N ALA A 182 6.30 -2.15 3.53
CA ALA A 182 6.28 -2.63 4.91
C ALA A 182 4.88 -3.14 5.23
N ASP A 183 4.75 -4.46 5.40
CA ASP A 183 3.53 -5.16 5.78
C ASP A 183 3.66 -5.61 7.24
N PHE A 184 2.79 -5.09 8.10
CA PHE A 184 2.83 -5.33 9.54
C PHE A 184 1.45 -5.23 10.17
N THR A 185 1.32 -5.76 11.38
CA THR A 185 0.15 -5.53 12.25
C THR A 185 0.58 -4.76 13.48
N ALA A 186 0.22 -3.48 13.56
CA ALA A 186 0.53 -2.64 14.71
C ALA A 186 -0.47 -2.87 15.83
N VAL A 187 0.01 -2.79 17.08
CA VAL A 187 -0.80 -2.99 18.28
C VAL A 187 -0.75 -1.70 19.10
N ASP A 188 -1.88 -0.99 19.18
CA ASP A 188 -1.94 0.26 19.92
C ASP A 188 -1.95 0.06 21.45
N LYS A 189 -1.98 1.17 22.21
CA LYS A 189 -1.99 1.14 23.68
C LYS A 189 -3.23 0.47 24.28
N ALA A 190 -4.34 0.44 23.55
CA ALA A 190 -5.56 -0.26 23.94
C ALA A 190 -5.55 -1.74 23.54
N GLY A 191 -4.49 -2.22 22.86
CA GLY A 191 -4.36 -3.57 22.35
C GLY A 191 -5.09 -3.80 21.02
N ILE A 192 -5.60 -2.76 20.38
CA ILE A 192 -6.27 -2.87 19.07
C ILE A 192 -5.21 -3.13 18.01
N GLN A 193 -5.45 -4.16 17.21
CA GLN A 193 -4.59 -4.56 16.10
C GLN A 193 -5.06 -3.91 14.80
N THR A 194 -4.12 -3.31 14.06
CA THR A 194 -4.36 -2.74 12.73
C THR A 194 -3.35 -3.32 11.76
N ALA A 195 -3.83 -4.08 10.76
CA ALA A 195 -3.01 -4.55 9.65
C ALA A 195 -2.79 -3.40 8.67
N VAL A 196 -1.54 -3.18 8.27
CA VAL A 196 -1.15 -2.03 7.43
C VAL A 196 -0.07 -2.48 6.44
N ALA A 197 -0.28 -2.15 5.17
CA ALA A 197 0.74 -2.20 4.13
C ALA A 197 1.08 -0.77 3.68
N LEU A 198 2.28 -0.31 3.99
CA LEU A 198 2.82 1.00 3.57
C LEU A 198 3.83 0.80 2.45
N GLY A 199 3.93 1.76 1.52
CA GLY A 199 4.86 1.68 0.40
C GLY A 199 5.66 2.96 0.18
N THR A 200 6.90 2.80 -0.24
CA THR A 200 7.78 3.90 -0.64
C THR A 200 8.63 3.48 -1.84
N ASP A 201 9.02 4.45 -2.66
CA ASP A 201 9.91 4.20 -3.79
C ASP A 201 11.37 4.36 -3.38
N LEU A 202 12.21 3.49 -3.91
CA LEU A 202 13.67 3.58 -3.85
C LEU A 202 14.20 3.77 -5.27
N THR A 203 15.24 4.58 -5.43
CA THR A 203 15.86 4.85 -6.73
C THR A 203 17.31 4.43 -6.70
N VAL A 204 17.70 3.60 -7.66
CA VAL A 204 19.10 3.20 -7.88
C VAL A 204 19.57 3.80 -9.19
N ALA A 205 20.56 4.68 -9.15
CA ALA A 205 21.08 5.34 -10.33
C ALA A 205 21.81 4.35 -11.27
N GLY A 206 21.77 4.68 -12.56
CA GLY A 206 22.34 3.88 -13.66
C GLY A 206 21.34 3.70 -14.80
N ASP A 207 21.73 2.89 -15.79
CA ASP A 207 20.94 2.69 -17.00
C ASP A 207 19.77 1.74 -16.75
N TYR A 208 18.58 2.33 -16.55
CA TYR A 208 17.35 1.58 -16.36
C TYR A 208 16.69 1.21 -17.69
N ALA A 209 16.68 -0.08 -18.02
CA ALA A 209 15.89 -0.65 -19.11
C ALA A 209 14.77 -1.55 -18.52
N PRO A 210 13.50 -1.10 -18.50
CA PRO A 210 12.39 -1.91 -17.99
C PRO A 210 12.17 -3.15 -18.85
N LYS A 211 11.81 -4.27 -18.21
CA LYS A 211 11.44 -5.51 -18.90
C LYS A 211 9.92 -5.68 -18.94
N ALA A 212 9.41 -6.19 -20.06
CA ALA A 212 8.03 -6.63 -20.14
C ALA A 212 7.82 -7.88 -19.28
N LEU A 213 6.62 -8.01 -18.69
CA LEU A 213 6.23 -9.23 -17.99
C LEU A 213 6.20 -10.43 -18.96
N PRO A 214 6.60 -11.64 -18.50
CA PRO A 214 6.34 -12.88 -19.21
C PRO A 214 4.84 -13.06 -19.48
N ALA A 215 4.50 -13.83 -20.52
CA ALA A 215 3.11 -14.20 -20.79
C ALA A 215 2.47 -14.92 -19.59
N ALA A 216 1.15 -14.81 -19.46
CA ALA A 216 0.43 -15.50 -18.41
C ALA A 216 0.58 -17.01 -18.54
N ALA A 217 0.90 -17.67 -17.42
CA ALA A 217 1.09 -19.10 -17.36
C ALA A 217 0.72 -19.61 -15.97
N GLN A 218 0.08 -20.77 -15.91
CA GLN A 218 -0.28 -21.42 -14.64
C GLN A 218 0.83 -22.30 -14.07
N GLN A 219 1.95 -22.39 -14.79
CA GLN A 219 3.10 -23.22 -14.43
C GLN A 219 4.39 -22.43 -14.69
N THR A 220 5.35 -22.59 -13.79
CA THR A 220 6.69 -22.01 -13.89
C THR A 220 7.72 -22.95 -13.27
N GLU A 221 8.99 -22.63 -13.44
CA GLU A 221 10.09 -23.41 -12.88
C GLU A 221 11.02 -22.53 -12.05
N THR A 222 11.49 -23.06 -10.93
CA THR A 222 12.45 -22.39 -10.05
C THR A 222 13.24 -23.42 -9.26
N GLY A 223 14.56 -23.28 -9.17
CA GLY A 223 15.40 -24.18 -8.36
C GLY A 223 15.28 -25.68 -8.67
N GLY A 224 14.95 -26.04 -9.91
CA GLY A 224 14.71 -27.44 -10.31
C GLY A 224 13.38 -28.01 -9.81
N TYR A 225 12.43 -27.15 -9.45
CA TYR A 225 11.04 -27.51 -9.18
C TYR A 225 10.13 -26.95 -10.25
N THR A 226 9.10 -27.71 -10.60
CA THR A 226 7.95 -27.24 -11.37
C THR A 226 6.86 -26.85 -10.39
N VAL A 227 6.44 -25.59 -10.45
CA VAL A 227 5.38 -25.04 -9.59
C VAL A 227 4.19 -24.67 -10.44
N ALA A 228 3.01 -25.13 -10.04
CA ALA A 228 1.77 -24.85 -10.74
C ALA A 228 0.70 -24.34 -9.78
N TYR A 229 -0.17 -23.45 -10.25
CA TYR A 229 -1.37 -23.05 -9.53
C TYR A 229 -2.65 -23.48 -10.26
N GLN A 230 -3.69 -23.79 -9.49
CA GLN A 230 -5.03 -24.10 -9.96
C GLN A 230 -6.03 -23.13 -9.35
N GLY A 231 -7.07 -22.80 -10.10
CA GLY A 231 -8.08 -21.80 -9.72
C GLY A 231 -8.03 -20.58 -10.65
N ALA A 232 -9.06 -19.75 -10.54
CA ALA A 232 -9.19 -18.51 -11.27
C ALA A 232 -9.61 -17.40 -10.31
N THR A 233 -9.02 -16.22 -10.46
CA THR A 233 -9.39 -15.05 -9.68
C THR A 233 -10.63 -14.37 -10.27
N MET A 234 -11.41 -13.73 -9.41
CA MET A 234 -12.54 -12.91 -9.81
C MET A 234 -12.41 -11.51 -9.22
N ILE A 235 -12.93 -10.52 -9.94
CA ILE A 235 -12.94 -9.14 -9.46
C ILE A 235 -13.93 -9.03 -8.30
N GLY A 236 -13.48 -8.51 -7.16
CA GLY A 236 -14.32 -8.23 -5.98
C GLY A 236 -14.83 -9.47 -5.26
N ALA A 237 -14.46 -10.68 -5.68
CA ALA A 237 -14.85 -11.92 -5.04
C ALA A 237 -13.61 -12.76 -4.70
N SER A 238 -13.52 -13.17 -3.43
CA SER A 238 -12.44 -14.03 -2.95
C SER A 238 -12.57 -15.43 -3.56
N GLN A 239 -11.52 -15.87 -4.25
CA GLN A 239 -11.45 -17.18 -4.92
C GLN A 239 -10.25 -17.99 -4.40
N PRO A 240 -10.38 -19.31 -4.30
CA PRO A 240 -9.29 -20.17 -3.90
C PRO A 240 -8.29 -20.36 -5.05
N MET A 241 -7.01 -20.30 -4.73
CA MET A 241 -5.89 -20.66 -5.60
C MET A 241 -5.02 -21.70 -4.91
N LEU A 242 -4.85 -22.86 -5.53
CA LEU A 242 -4.07 -23.97 -4.99
C LEU A 242 -2.72 -24.05 -5.69
N PHE A 243 -1.63 -23.84 -4.97
CA PHE A 243 -0.26 -23.96 -5.45
C PHE A 243 0.30 -25.34 -5.12
N THR A 244 0.93 -25.98 -6.10
CA THR A 244 1.51 -27.32 -5.99
C THR A 244 2.95 -27.29 -6.50
N VAL A 245 3.80 -28.11 -5.88
CA VAL A 245 5.22 -28.19 -6.21
C VAL A 245 5.57 -29.64 -6.56
N THR A 246 6.24 -29.81 -7.69
CA THR A 246 6.73 -31.11 -8.15
C THR A 246 8.20 -31.02 -8.56
N ARG A 247 8.89 -32.16 -8.57
CA ARG A 247 10.22 -32.33 -9.14
C ARG A 247 10.23 -33.66 -9.90
N ASP A 248 10.68 -33.64 -11.15
CA ASP A 248 10.68 -34.82 -12.03
C ASP A 248 9.30 -35.51 -12.12
N GLY A 249 8.23 -34.71 -12.15
CA GLY A 249 6.84 -35.17 -12.19
C GLY A 249 6.29 -35.76 -10.88
N LYS A 250 7.07 -35.75 -9.79
CA LYS A 250 6.65 -36.28 -8.49
C LYS A 250 6.32 -35.14 -7.51
N PRO A 251 5.25 -35.27 -6.69
CA PRO A 251 4.94 -34.29 -5.64
C PRO A 251 6.11 -34.09 -4.66
N VAL A 252 6.35 -32.84 -4.29
CA VAL A 252 7.33 -32.46 -3.27
C VAL A 252 6.61 -32.09 -1.98
N THR A 253 7.08 -32.63 -0.86
CA THR A 253 6.60 -32.22 0.46
C THR A 253 7.21 -30.87 0.83
N MET A 254 6.41 -29.81 0.79
CA MET A 254 6.81 -28.49 1.27
C MET A 254 6.98 -28.49 2.79
N GLN A 255 8.02 -27.79 3.25
CA GLN A 255 8.31 -27.59 4.67
C GLN A 255 7.69 -26.28 5.15
N PRO A 256 7.23 -26.21 6.41
CA PRO A 256 6.86 -24.92 6.99
C PRO A 256 8.07 -23.97 7.03
N TYR A 257 7.85 -22.75 6.58
CA TYR A 257 8.77 -21.63 6.65
C TYR A 257 8.01 -20.45 7.25
N LEU A 258 8.55 -19.81 8.28
CA LEU A 258 7.93 -18.65 8.95
C LEU A 258 6.45 -18.90 9.33
N GLY A 259 6.18 -20.03 9.97
CA GLY A 259 4.84 -20.36 10.45
C GLY A 259 3.80 -20.69 9.37
N SER A 260 4.19 -20.81 8.09
CA SER A 260 3.29 -21.20 6.99
C SER A 260 3.96 -22.20 6.04
N PHE A 261 3.20 -22.90 5.19
CA PHE A 261 3.77 -23.76 4.14
C PHE A 261 4.17 -22.98 2.88
N GLY A 262 3.83 -21.70 2.81
CA GLY A 262 4.24 -20.80 1.74
C GLY A 262 3.63 -19.41 1.90
N HIS A 263 4.27 -18.43 1.28
CA HIS A 263 3.82 -17.04 1.27
C HIS A 263 3.54 -16.64 -0.17
N LEU A 264 2.47 -15.86 -0.37
CA LEU A 264 2.09 -15.37 -1.68
C LEU A 264 2.03 -13.84 -1.64
N VAL A 265 2.85 -13.19 -2.45
CA VAL A 265 2.74 -11.75 -2.69
C VAL A 265 2.18 -11.56 -4.09
N VAL A 266 1.13 -10.75 -4.21
CA VAL A 266 0.48 -10.45 -5.48
C VAL A 266 0.51 -8.95 -5.72
N LEU A 267 1.16 -8.53 -6.79
CA LEU A 267 1.30 -7.12 -7.14
C LEU A 267 0.61 -6.84 -8.47
N ARG A 268 -0.21 -5.80 -8.52
CA ARG A 268 -0.82 -5.34 -9.77
C ARG A 268 0.24 -4.68 -10.66
N ASP A 269 0.21 -5.00 -11.94
CA ASP A 269 1.05 -4.34 -12.93
C ASP A 269 0.74 -2.84 -12.99
N LEU A 270 1.72 -2.06 -13.44
CA LEU A 270 1.67 -0.60 -13.63
C LEU A 270 1.57 0.25 -12.37
N ASP A 271 0.82 -0.08 -11.33
CA ASP A 271 0.77 0.73 -10.11
C ASP A 271 1.36 0.03 -8.90
N LEU A 272 1.72 -1.25 -9.04
CA LEU A 272 2.34 -2.03 -7.99
C LEU A 272 1.44 -2.14 -6.75
N GLY A 273 0.12 -2.12 -6.96
CA GLY A 273 -0.85 -2.32 -5.90
C GLY A 273 -0.65 -3.67 -5.21
N TYR A 274 -0.43 -3.64 -3.88
CA TYR A 274 -0.22 -4.84 -3.08
C TYR A 274 -1.57 -5.47 -2.77
N VAL A 275 -1.83 -6.67 -3.30
CA VAL A 275 -3.11 -7.35 -3.11
C VAL A 275 -3.02 -8.26 -1.90
N HIS A 276 -3.93 -8.06 -0.96
CA HIS A 276 -4.03 -8.89 0.24
C HIS A 276 -4.48 -10.31 -0.12
N VAL A 277 -3.86 -11.31 0.51
CA VAL A 277 -4.18 -12.73 0.35
C VAL A 277 -4.27 -13.41 1.70
N HIS A 278 -5.11 -14.43 1.80
CA HIS A 278 -5.21 -15.26 3.00
C HIS A 278 -4.74 -16.69 2.73
N PRO A 279 -3.68 -17.18 3.38
CA PRO A 279 -3.32 -18.59 3.31
C PRO A 279 -4.27 -19.45 4.14
N GLU A 280 -4.51 -20.69 3.70
CA GLU A 280 -4.97 -21.74 4.60
C GLU A 280 -3.82 -22.20 5.51
N PRO A 281 -4.10 -22.54 6.77
CA PRO A 281 -3.07 -22.99 7.71
C PRO A 281 -2.52 -24.38 7.38
N ALA A 282 -3.28 -25.21 6.65
CA ALA A 282 -2.93 -26.58 6.33
C ALA A 282 -2.82 -26.82 4.84
N LEU A 283 -1.98 -27.79 4.46
CA LEU A 283 -1.88 -28.26 3.08
C LEU A 283 -3.18 -28.93 2.64
N VAL A 284 -3.57 -28.70 1.39
CA VAL A 284 -4.69 -29.35 0.72
C VAL A 284 -4.11 -30.26 -0.36
N ASN A 285 -4.18 -31.58 -0.17
CA ASN A 285 -3.60 -32.58 -1.08
C ASN A 285 -2.10 -32.31 -1.40
N GLY A 286 -1.35 -31.85 -0.40
CA GLY A 286 0.07 -31.49 -0.54
C GLY A 286 0.34 -30.12 -1.16
N GLY A 287 -0.70 -29.36 -1.54
CA GLY A 287 -0.58 -27.98 -2.03
C GLY A 287 -0.91 -26.92 -0.98
N VAL A 288 -0.45 -25.69 -1.20
CA VAL A 288 -0.80 -24.51 -0.36
C VAL A 288 -1.95 -23.79 -1.02
N LYS A 289 -3.06 -23.59 -0.29
CA LYS A 289 -4.23 -22.87 -0.80
C LYS A 289 -4.23 -21.45 -0.26
N PHE A 290 -4.41 -20.48 -1.15
CA PHE A 290 -4.63 -19.07 -0.82
C PHE A 290 -6.00 -18.63 -1.27
N TRP A 291 -6.57 -17.65 -0.58
CA TRP A 291 -7.78 -16.95 -0.99
C TRP A 291 -7.39 -15.55 -1.47
N LEU A 292 -7.73 -15.23 -2.71
CA LEU A 292 -7.37 -13.99 -3.39
C LEU A 292 -8.61 -13.37 -4.03
N SER A 293 -8.80 -12.06 -3.82
CA SER A 293 -9.83 -11.25 -4.50
C SER A 293 -9.14 -10.19 -5.34
N ALA A 294 -9.31 -10.23 -6.66
CA ALA A 294 -8.70 -9.23 -7.53
C ALA A 294 -9.45 -7.89 -7.38
N PRO A 295 -8.74 -6.75 -7.21
CA PRO A 295 -9.40 -5.45 -7.07
C PRO A 295 -9.98 -4.92 -8.38
N SER A 296 -9.42 -5.35 -9.50
CA SER A 296 -9.81 -4.89 -10.84
C SER A 296 -9.41 -5.91 -11.90
N ALA A 297 -9.90 -5.71 -13.12
CA ALA A 297 -9.28 -6.30 -14.30
C ALA A 297 -7.82 -5.82 -14.42
N GLY A 298 -6.97 -6.60 -15.08
CA GLY A 298 -5.59 -6.22 -15.36
C GLY A 298 -4.61 -7.38 -15.24
N THR A 299 -3.32 -7.06 -15.40
CA THR A 299 -2.22 -8.00 -15.23
C THR A 299 -1.66 -7.87 -13.82
N TYR A 300 -1.25 -9.00 -13.24
CA TYR A 300 -0.68 -9.09 -11.90
C TYR A 300 0.56 -9.99 -11.95
N ARG A 301 1.52 -9.75 -11.07
CA ARG A 301 2.65 -10.64 -10.81
C ARG A 301 2.47 -11.29 -9.44
N MET A 302 2.51 -12.61 -9.40
CA MET A 302 2.47 -13.40 -8.17
C MET A 302 3.86 -13.94 -7.88
N TYR A 303 4.29 -13.83 -6.62
CA TYR A 303 5.53 -14.40 -6.10
C TYR A 303 5.14 -15.38 -4.99
N PHE A 304 5.32 -16.67 -5.25
CA PHE A 304 5.05 -17.74 -4.30
C PHE A 304 6.35 -18.24 -3.71
N ASP A 305 6.57 -17.94 -2.44
CA ASP A 305 7.70 -18.41 -1.65
C ASP A 305 7.33 -19.74 -0.97
N PHE A 306 8.10 -20.79 -1.21
CA PHE A 306 7.95 -22.09 -0.57
C PHE A 306 9.30 -22.63 -0.10
N GLN A 307 9.29 -23.48 0.93
CA GLN A 307 10.49 -24.17 1.38
C GLN A 307 10.46 -25.64 0.98
N ALA A 308 11.55 -26.09 0.37
CA ALA A 308 11.79 -27.48 0.04
C ALA A 308 13.30 -27.77 0.19
N ASP A 309 13.64 -28.98 0.66
CA ASP A 309 15.02 -29.38 0.93
C ASP A 309 15.82 -28.38 1.79
N GLY A 310 15.16 -27.75 2.77
CA GLY A 310 15.74 -26.75 3.65
C GLY A 310 16.00 -25.39 3.03
N LYS A 311 15.65 -25.17 1.75
CA LYS A 311 15.86 -23.91 1.02
C LYS A 311 14.55 -23.26 0.62
N VAL A 312 14.52 -21.93 0.68
CA VAL A 312 13.39 -21.14 0.19
C VAL A 312 13.57 -20.89 -1.30
N HIS A 313 12.48 -21.05 -2.04
CA HIS A 313 12.39 -20.83 -3.48
C HIS A 313 11.22 -19.91 -3.77
N THR A 314 11.40 -19.01 -4.73
CA THR A 314 10.35 -18.13 -5.22
C THR A 314 9.95 -18.57 -6.62
N ALA A 315 8.67 -18.89 -6.80
CA ALA A 315 8.05 -19.13 -8.10
C ALA A 315 7.27 -17.89 -8.54
N GLU A 316 7.48 -17.44 -9.76
CA GLU A 316 6.89 -16.22 -10.27
C GLU A 316 5.91 -16.49 -11.41
N PHE A 317 4.72 -15.88 -11.35
CA PHE A 317 3.66 -16.06 -12.34
C PHE A 317 3.10 -14.73 -12.80
N THR A 318 2.87 -14.59 -14.11
CA THR A 318 2.00 -13.55 -14.63
C THR A 318 0.56 -14.07 -14.64
N LEU A 319 -0.34 -13.32 -14.03
CA LEU A 319 -1.78 -13.58 -14.00
C LEU A 319 -2.51 -12.47 -14.76
N VAL A 320 -3.50 -12.83 -15.57
CA VAL A 320 -4.39 -11.87 -16.23
C VAL A 320 -5.81 -12.07 -15.69
N VAL A 321 -6.39 -10.99 -15.17
CA VAL A 321 -7.77 -10.93 -14.71
C VAL A 321 -8.60 -10.21 -15.77
N PRO A 322 -9.54 -10.88 -16.44
CA PRO A 322 -10.35 -10.26 -17.49
C PRO A 322 -11.31 -9.22 -16.93
N ALA A 323 -11.73 -8.29 -17.77
CA ALA A 323 -12.85 -7.41 -17.44
C ALA A 323 -14.16 -8.22 -17.39
N PRO A 324 -15.15 -7.81 -16.56
CA PRO A 324 -16.44 -8.48 -16.54
C PRO A 324 -17.07 -8.52 -17.94
N GLY A 325 -17.50 -9.70 -18.38
CA GLY A 325 -18.16 -9.88 -19.68
C GLY A 325 -17.24 -10.15 -20.88
N GLN A 326 -15.96 -10.47 -20.64
CA GLN A 326 -15.08 -11.09 -21.64
C GLN A 326 -14.81 -12.56 -21.33
#